data_AF-A0A6A4EKQ7-F1
#
_entry.id   AF-A0A6A4EKQ7-F1
#
_cell.length_a   1.000
_cell.length_b   1.000
_cell.length_c   1.000
_cell.angle_alpha   90.00
_cell.angle_beta   90.00
_cell.angle_gamma   90.00
#
_symmetry.space_group_name_H-M   'P 1'
#
loop_
_entity.id
_entity.type
_entity.pdbx_description
1 polymer ?
#
loop_
_entity_poly.entity_id
_entity_poly.type
_entity_poly.pdbx_seq_one_letter_code
_entity_poly.pdbx_strand_id
1 'polypeptide(L)'
;MSGGYRLDSDGDVEMSFPQPVYEFITAPKLKSWTKLCVLRGLPRKRYEVKIAERCAVTDAELVNEVMNRCSNFKNAHVPDLDRLFREKLKMILRIDDCDARILHYFAEILMKTAETTE
;
A
#
# COMPACT_ATOMS: atom_id res chain seq x y z
N MET A 1 -9.05 -11.04 27.08
CA MET A 1 -9.95 -12.21 27.12
C MET A 1 -9.43 -13.22 26.11
N SER A 2 -8.71 -14.23 26.58
CA SER A 2 -8.10 -15.28 25.77
C SER A 2 -9.18 -16.25 25.27
N GLY A 3 -9.47 -16.24 23.97
CA GLY A 3 -10.28 -17.27 23.34
C GLY A 3 -9.46 -18.54 23.18
N GLY A 4 -9.44 -19.39 24.20
CA GLY A 4 -8.77 -20.69 24.15
C GLY A 4 -9.65 -21.72 23.46
N TYR A 5 -9.12 -22.36 22.42
CA TYR A 5 -9.66 -23.60 21.85
C TYR A 5 -9.43 -24.76 22.83
N ARG A 6 -10.38 -25.68 22.93
CA ARG A 6 -10.22 -26.92 23.70
C ARG A 6 -9.33 -27.87 22.89
N LEU A 7 -8.43 -28.57 23.57
CA LEU A 7 -7.57 -29.56 22.96
C LEU A 7 -7.96 -30.96 23.45
N ASP A 8 -7.85 -31.96 22.58
CA ASP A 8 -8.05 -33.36 22.92
C ASP A 8 -6.78 -33.99 23.54
N SER A 9 -6.81 -35.30 23.77
CA SER A 9 -5.74 -36.02 24.49
C SER A 9 -4.46 -36.17 23.66
N ASP A 10 -4.57 -36.00 22.35
CA ASP A 10 -3.51 -35.94 21.35
C ASP A 10 -2.98 -34.51 21.13
N GLY A 11 -3.65 -33.50 21.69
CA GLY A 11 -3.23 -32.10 21.65
C GLY A 11 -3.71 -31.34 20.41
N ASP A 12 -4.61 -31.94 19.64
CA ASP A 12 -5.34 -31.33 18.54
C ASP A 12 -6.58 -30.58 19.06
N VAL A 13 -7.12 -29.67 18.24
CA VAL A 13 -8.30 -28.89 18.65
C VAL A 13 -9.56 -29.75 18.61
N GLU A 14 -10.29 -29.83 19.74
CA GLU A 14 -11.60 -30.47 19.81
C GLU A 14 -12.60 -29.79 18.86
N MET A 15 -12.95 -30.48 17.76
CA MET A 15 -13.94 -30.01 16.79
C MET A 15 -15.36 -30.33 17.30
N SER A 16 -15.89 -29.51 18.21
CA SER A 16 -17.23 -29.73 18.80
C SER A 16 -18.40 -29.53 17.82
N PHE A 17 -18.14 -29.06 16.60
CA PHE A 17 -19.16 -28.80 15.59
C PHE A 17 -18.99 -29.74 14.39
N PRO A 18 -20.05 -30.45 13.95
CA PRO A 18 -19.99 -31.23 12.72
C PRO A 18 -19.69 -30.28 11.55
N GLN A 19 -18.72 -30.64 10.71
CA GLN A 19 -18.38 -29.84 9.53
C GLN A 19 -19.62 -29.72 8.64
N PRO A 20 -20.00 -28.50 8.19
CA PRO A 20 -21.13 -28.33 7.30
C PRO A 20 -20.85 -29.04 5.98
N VAL A 21 -21.69 -30.02 5.64
CA VAL A 21 -21.64 -30.71 4.35
C VAL A 21 -22.36 -29.85 3.32
N TYR A 22 -21.61 -29.33 2.36
CA TYR A 22 -22.18 -28.61 1.22
C TYR A 22 -22.45 -29.60 0.09
N GLU A 23 -23.72 -29.75 -0.29
CA GLU A 23 -24.06 -30.41 -1.53
C GLU A 23 -23.74 -29.48 -2.70
N PHE A 24 -23.04 -29.99 -3.72
CA PHE A 24 -22.75 -29.23 -4.92
C PHE A 24 -24.03 -29.04 -5.74
N ILE A 25 -24.76 -27.96 -5.47
CA ILE A 25 -25.90 -27.55 -6.27
C ILE A 25 -25.42 -27.01 -7.61
N THR A 26 -25.66 -27.77 -8.67
CA THR A 26 -25.41 -27.29 -10.03
C THR A 26 -26.26 -26.04 -10.31
N ALA A 27 -25.64 -25.04 -10.95
CA ALA A 27 -26.34 -23.81 -11.29
C ALA A 27 -27.60 -24.12 -12.12
N PRO A 28 -28.78 -23.62 -11.72
CA PRO A 28 -30.02 -23.94 -12.41
C PRO A 28 -29.95 -23.42 -13.86
N LYS A 29 -30.22 -24.32 -14.81
CA LYS A 29 -30.23 -23.96 -16.24
C LYS A 29 -31.41 -23.04 -16.52
N LEU A 30 -31.15 -21.76 -16.78
CA LEU A 30 -32.17 -20.76 -17.10
C LEU A 30 -32.73 -21.01 -18.50
N LYS A 31 -34.01 -21.40 -18.59
CA LYS A 31 -34.70 -21.69 -19.87
C LYS A 31 -35.14 -20.43 -20.62
N SER A 32 -35.32 -19.30 -19.94
CA SER A 32 -35.60 -18.00 -20.54
C SER A 32 -35.32 -16.86 -19.57
N TRP A 33 -34.79 -15.76 -20.10
CA TRP A 33 -34.46 -14.55 -19.32
C TRP A 33 -35.70 -13.80 -18.81
N THR A 34 -36.89 -14.21 -19.19
CA THR A 34 -38.16 -13.52 -18.90
C THR A 34 -38.60 -13.66 -17.42
N LYS A 35 -38.05 -14.63 -16.67
CA LYS A 35 -38.33 -14.81 -15.22
C LYS A 35 -37.31 -14.18 -14.26
N LEU A 36 -36.18 -13.67 -14.75
CA LEU A 36 -35.23 -12.92 -13.91
C LEU A 36 -35.77 -11.57 -13.44
N CYS A 37 -36.85 -11.11 -14.06
CA CYS A 37 -37.58 -9.91 -13.69
C CYS A 37 -38.18 -9.96 -12.28
N VAL A 38 -38.48 -11.16 -11.74
CA VAL A 38 -39.02 -11.34 -10.38
C VAL A 38 -37.92 -11.21 -9.31
N LEU A 39 -36.63 -11.33 -9.69
CA LEU A 39 -35.50 -11.06 -8.81
C LEU A 39 -35.07 -9.57 -8.79
N ARG A 40 -35.80 -8.68 -9.48
CA ARG A 40 -35.45 -7.25 -9.55
C ARG A 40 -35.77 -6.43 -8.29
N GLY A 41 -36.24 -7.04 -7.20
CA GLY A 41 -36.72 -6.30 -6.03
C GLY A 41 -35.99 -6.52 -4.70
N LEU A 42 -35.17 -7.55 -4.53
CA LEU A 42 -34.83 -8.06 -3.18
C LEU A 42 -33.36 -8.06 -2.72
N PRO A 43 -32.32 -7.79 -3.52
CA PRO A 43 -30.98 -7.59 -2.96
C PRO A 43 -30.58 -6.13 -2.77
N ARG A 44 -31.02 -5.19 -3.63
CA ARG A 44 -30.41 -3.85 -3.69
C ARG A 44 -30.57 -3.04 -2.39
N LYS A 45 -31.79 -2.98 -1.84
CA LYS A 45 -32.07 -2.25 -0.58
C LYS A 45 -31.30 -2.77 0.63
N ARG A 46 -30.99 -4.08 0.67
CA ARG A 46 -30.25 -4.69 1.80
C ARG A 46 -28.78 -4.29 1.83
N TYR A 47 -28.21 -3.97 0.66
CA TYR A 47 -26.81 -3.58 0.55
C TYR A 47 -26.61 -2.07 0.57
N GLU A 48 -27.64 -1.27 0.25
CA GLU A 48 -27.58 0.19 0.31
C GLU A 48 -27.20 0.71 1.70
N VAL A 49 -27.80 0.18 2.77
CA VAL A 49 -27.48 0.57 4.15
C VAL A 49 -26.04 0.20 4.51
N LYS A 50 -25.61 -1.02 4.18
CA LYS A 50 -24.23 -1.47 4.45
C LYS A 50 -23.19 -0.67 3.66
N ILE A 51 -23.53 -0.23 2.45
CA ILE A 51 -22.67 0.62 1.63
C ILE A 51 -22.63 2.02 2.21
N ALA A 52 -23.78 2.59 2.60
CA ALA A 52 -23.85 3.90 3.24
C ALA A 52 -23.09 3.94 4.57
N GLU A 53 -23.20 2.91 5.41
CA GLU A 53 -22.44 2.78 6.66
C GLU A 53 -20.92 2.68 6.42
N ARG A 54 -20.49 1.95 5.38
CA ARG A 54 -19.06 1.83 5.03
C ARG A 54 -18.50 3.05 4.32
N CYS A 55 -19.34 3.76 3.58
CA CYS A 55 -19.01 4.97 2.83
C CYS A 55 -19.40 6.24 3.60
N ALA A 56 -19.76 6.15 4.87
CA ALA A 56 -19.97 7.28 5.77
C ALA A 56 -18.64 7.98 6.15
N VAL A 57 -17.70 8.01 5.21
CA VAL A 57 -16.48 8.81 5.31
C VAL A 57 -16.81 10.17 4.73
N THR A 58 -16.69 11.20 5.56
CA THR A 58 -16.90 12.58 5.14
C THR A 58 -15.68 13.10 4.38
N ASP A 59 -15.88 14.03 3.45
CA ASP A 59 -14.78 14.71 2.76
C ASP A 59 -13.80 15.37 3.75
N ALA A 60 -14.31 15.84 4.90
CA ALA A 60 -13.51 16.39 5.97
C ALA A 60 -12.54 15.38 6.60
N GLU A 61 -12.99 14.13 6.81
CA GLU A 61 -12.15 13.05 7.34
C GLU A 61 -11.07 12.64 6.34
N LEU A 62 -11.40 12.59 5.04
CA LEU A 62 -10.42 12.31 3.99
C LEU A 62 -9.36 13.41 3.92
N VAL A 63 -9.75 14.68 3.94
CA VAL A 63 -8.83 15.82 3.92
C VAL A 63 -7.95 15.83 5.16
N ASN A 64 -8.50 15.54 6.34
CA ASN A 64 -7.74 15.48 7.58
C ASN A 64 -6.72 14.33 7.57
N GLU A 65 -7.08 13.15 7.06
CA GLU A 65 -6.16 12.02 6.92
C GLU A 65 -5.06 12.29 5.88
N VAL A 66 -5.40 12.93 4.76
CA VAL A 66 -4.41 13.39 3.77
C VAL A 66 -3.45 14.39 4.40
N MET A 67 -3.95 15.40 5.13
CA MET A 67 -3.08 16.34 5.83
C MET A 67 -2.21 15.67 6.88
N ASN A 68 -2.74 14.71 7.65
CA ASN A 68 -1.98 13.97 8.65
C ASN A 68 -0.86 13.12 8.01
N ARG A 69 -1.10 12.52 6.84
CA ARG A 69 -0.06 11.79 6.11
C ARG A 69 0.97 12.71 5.46
N CYS A 70 0.53 13.84 4.91
CA CYS A 70 1.39 14.83 4.28
C CYS A 70 2.23 15.61 5.30
N SER A 71 1.72 15.86 6.51
CA SER A 71 2.46 16.53 7.58
C SER A 71 3.61 15.67 8.12
N ASN A 72 3.44 14.33 8.11
CA ASN A 72 4.49 13.37 8.41
C ASN A 72 5.44 13.12 7.22
N PHE A 73 5.15 13.68 6.04
CA PHE A 73 6.07 13.62 4.92
C PHE A 73 7.26 14.51 5.24
N LYS A 74 8.43 13.88 5.39
CA LYS A 74 9.72 14.51 5.76
C LYS A 74 10.19 15.65 4.82
N ASN A 75 9.43 15.97 3.78
CA ASN A 75 9.67 17.13 2.91
C ASN A 75 9.47 18.49 3.61
N ALA A 76 9.01 18.55 4.86
CA ALA A 76 9.03 19.80 5.63
C ALA A 76 10.44 20.40 5.73
N HIS A 77 11.49 19.57 5.65
CA HIS A 77 12.86 20.00 5.54
C HIS A 77 13.47 19.44 4.26
N VAL A 78 13.08 20.00 3.11
CA VAL A 78 14.00 20.00 1.97
C VAL A 78 15.19 20.83 2.44
N PRO A 79 16.38 20.23 2.72
CA PRO A 79 17.54 21.01 3.08
C PRO A 79 17.79 21.99 1.94
N ASP A 80 18.35 23.17 2.25
CA ASP A 80 18.77 24.11 1.21
C ASP A 80 19.68 23.37 0.22
N LEU A 81 19.11 22.95 -0.91
CA LEU A 81 19.75 22.07 -1.87
C LEU A 81 20.94 22.79 -2.47
N ASP A 82 20.82 24.11 -2.67
CA ASP A 82 21.91 24.93 -3.17
C ASP A 82 23.06 24.96 -2.16
N ARG A 83 22.78 25.08 -0.85
CA ARG A 83 23.81 24.98 0.18
C ARG A 83 24.42 23.58 0.24
N LEU A 84 23.61 22.54 0.19
CA LEU A 84 24.06 21.16 0.27
C LEU A 84 24.95 20.80 -0.94
N PHE A 85 24.57 21.22 -2.14
CA PHE A 85 25.39 21.03 -3.33
C PHE A 85 26.66 21.87 -3.25
N ARG A 86 26.62 23.14 -2.81
CA ARG A 86 27.85 23.93 -2.60
C ARG A 86 28.82 23.30 -1.61
N GLU A 87 28.32 22.71 -0.53
CA GLU A 87 29.17 22.12 0.52
C GLU A 87 29.68 20.71 0.17
N LYS A 88 28.87 19.89 -0.51
CA LYS A 88 29.13 18.44 -0.67
C LYS A 88 29.42 18.02 -2.10
N LEU A 89 28.93 18.75 -3.10
CA LEU A 89 29.15 18.41 -4.51
C LEU A 89 30.49 18.98 -4.97
N LYS A 90 31.50 18.11 -5.02
CA LYS A 90 32.85 18.44 -5.53
C LYS A 90 32.92 18.49 -7.06
N MET A 91 31.78 18.44 -7.74
CA MET A 91 31.69 18.42 -9.21
C MET A 91 31.95 19.82 -9.78
N ILE A 92 32.80 19.91 -10.81
CA ILE A 92 33.15 21.19 -11.45
C ILE A 92 32.02 21.63 -12.40
N LEU A 93 31.12 22.49 -11.94
CA LEU A 93 30.00 23.02 -12.75
C LEU A 93 30.42 23.99 -13.87
N ARG A 94 31.71 24.30 -14.03
CA ARG A 94 32.26 25.13 -15.11
C ARG A 94 32.37 24.42 -16.45
N ILE A 95 32.28 23.08 -16.45
CA ILE A 95 32.26 22.29 -17.67
C ILE A 95 30.81 22.24 -18.18
N ASP A 96 30.60 22.75 -19.39
CA ASP A 96 29.28 22.83 -20.03
C ASP A 96 28.77 21.43 -20.45
N ASP A 97 29.68 20.52 -20.81
CA ASP A 97 29.36 19.15 -21.17
C ASP A 97 29.09 18.28 -19.93
N CYS A 98 27.88 17.73 -19.84
CA CYS A 98 27.44 16.95 -18.68
C CYS A 98 28.25 15.66 -18.50
N ASP A 99 28.59 14.97 -19.59
CA ASP A 99 29.28 13.68 -19.52
C ASP A 99 30.73 13.87 -19.09
N ALA A 100 31.44 14.83 -19.67
CA ALA A 100 32.79 15.21 -19.26
C ALA A 100 32.84 15.61 -17.78
N ARG A 101 31.82 16.32 -17.30
CA ARG A 101 31.73 16.75 -15.90
C ARG A 101 31.54 15.58 -14.93
N ILE A 102 30.73 14.58 -15.30
CA ILE A 102 30.51 13.36 -14.52
C ILE A 102 31.80 12.53 -14.48
N LEU A 103 32.45 12.35 -15.64
CA LEU A 103 33.68 11.59 -15.75
C LEU A 103 34.82 12.21 -14.92
N HIS A 104 34.95 13.54 -14.96
CA HIS A 104 35.94 14.25 -14.15
C HIS A 104 35.71 14.06 -12.65
N TYR A 105 34.46 14.17 -12.20
CA TYR A 105 34.10 13.96 -10.79
C TYR A 105 34.51 12.57 -10.29
N PHE A 106 34.21 11.52 -11.06
CA PHE A 106 34.59 10.16 -10.70
C PHE A 106 36.10 9.94 -10.77
N ALA A 107 36.78 10.47 -11.79
CA ALA A 107 38.23 10.37 -11.90
C ALA A 107 38.95 11.04 -10.71
N GLU A 108 38.51 12.23 -10.32
CA GLU A 108 39.12 12.99 -9.22
C GLU A 108 38.90 12.32 -7.85
N ILE A 109 37.73 11.73 -7.62
CA ILE A 109 37.46 10.97 -6.39
C ILE A 109 38.31 9.71 -6.34
N LEU A 110 38.42 8.98 -7.45
CA LEU A 110 39.19 7.74 -7.51
C LEU A 110 40.70 7.98 -7.33
N MET A 111 41.23 9.10 -7.85
CA MET A 111 42.63 9.48 -7.64
C MET A 111 42.91 9.87 -6.17
N LYS A 112 42.01 10.64 -5.54
CA LYS A 112 42.17 11.04 -4.12
C LYS A 112 42.08 9.86 -3.15
N THR A 113 41.33 8.81 -3.47
CA THR A 113 41.27 7.60 -2.62
C THR A 113 42.53 6.74 -2.69
N ALA A 114 43.34 6.88 -3.75
CA ALA A 114 44.60 6.14 -3.88
C ALA A 114 45.77 6.80 -3.12
N GLU A 115 45.72 8.12 -2.93
CA GLU A 115 46.74 8.88 -2.19
C GLU A 115 46.58 8.79 -0.66
N THR A 116 45.41 8.41 -0.15
CA THR A 116 45.12 8.29 1.30
C THR A 116 45.34 6.88 1.88
N THR A 117 45.91 5.96 1.10
CA THR A 117 46.25 4.59 1.53
C THR A 117 47.72 4.40 1.91
N GLU A 118 48.46 5.48 2.17
CA GLU A 118 49.77 5.45 2.85
C GLU A 118 49.71 6.08 4.24
#